data_AF-A0A4Q7CVS0-F1
#
_entry.id   AF-A0A4Q7CVS0-F1
#
_cell.length_a   1.000
_cell.length_b   1.000
_cell.length_c   1.000
_cell.angle_alpha   90.00
_cell.angle_beta   90.00
_cell.angle_gamma   90.00
#
_symmetry.space_group_name_H-M   'P 1'
#
loop_
_entity.id
_entity.type
_entity.pdbx_description
1 polymer ?
#
loop_
_entity_poly.entity_id
_entity_poly.type
_entity_poly.pdbx_seq_one_letter_code
_entity_poly.pdbx_strand_id
1 'polypeptide(L)' 'MKIEVTDQALKWFRDELDLEPGDKINFYVQTYVHTGLHEHFTTAFKIEPHDNNASASVTIDRITFYINESDEW' A
#
# COMPACT_ATOMS: atom_id res chain seq x y z
N MET A 1 8.79 -4.09 -8.86
CA MET A 1 7.31 -4.24 -8.95
C MET A 1 6.66 -3.11 -9.77
N LYS A 2 5.39 -3.20 -10.22
CA LYS A 2 4.59 -2.08 -10.77
C LYS A 2 3.28 -1.92 -9.98
N ILE A 3 2.98 -0.70 -9.52
CA ILE A 3 1.72 -0.37 -8.83
C ILE A 3 0.77 0.28 -9.83
N GLU A 4 -0.45 -0.27 -9.93
CA GLU A 4 -1.55 0.31 -10.69
C GLU A 4 -2.74 0.53 -9.75
N VAL A 5 -3.29 1.75 -9.74
CA VAL A 5 -4.44 2.11 -8.91
C VAL A 5 -5.56 2.48 -9.86
N THR A 6 -6.71 1.81 -9.74
CA THR A 6 -7.90 2.14 -10.52
C THR A 6 -8.59 3.38 -9.97
N ASP A 7 -9.38 4.05 -10.81
CA ASP A 7 -10.17 5.22 -10.38
C ASP A 7 -11.11 4.88 -9.21
N GLN A 8 -11.68 3.67 -9.20
CA GLN A 8 -12.53 3.20 -8.11
C GLN A 8 -11.75 3.05 -6.80
N ALA A 9 -10.54 2.47 -6.85
CA ALA A 9 -9.70 2.34 -5.66
C ALA A 9 -9.25 3.72 -5.17
N LEU A 10 -8.82 4.60 -6.07
CA LEU A 10 -8.42 5.97 -5.73
C LEU A 10 -9.55 6.73 -5.01
N LYS A 11 -10.78 6.63 -5.54
CA LYS A 11 -11.97 7.24 -4.93
C LYS A 11 -12.24 6.65 -3.54
N TRP A 12 -12.17 5.32 -3.40
CA TRP A 12 -12.37 4.67 -2.10
C TRP A 12 -11.33 5.13 -1.07
N PHE A 13 -10.04 5.16 -1.43
CA PHE A 13 -8.98 5.63 -0.54
C PHE A 13 -9.19 7.08 -0.11
N ARG A 14 -9.60 7.97 -1.03
CA ARG A 14 -9.92 9.37 -0.69
C ARG A 14 -11.10 9.48 0.25
N ASP A 15 -12.22 8.86 -0.10
CA ASP A 15 -13.49 9.07 0.60
C ASP A 15 -13.50 8.41 1.98
N GLU A 16 -12.92 7.21 2.11
CA GLU A 16 -13.00 6.43 3.35
C GLU A 16 -11.88 6.75 4.35
N LEU A 17 -10.72 7.21 3.86
CA LEU A 17 -9.58 7.56 4.73
C LEU A 17 -9.35 9.06 4.83
N ASP A 18 -10.23 9.89 4.25
CA ASP A 18 -10.16 11.36 4.24
C ASP A 18 -8.78 11.88 3.81
N LEU A 19 -8.22 11.28 2.75
CA LEU A 19 -6.84 11.57 2.32
C LEU A 19 -6.73 12.95 1.69
N GLU A 20 -5.73 13.70 2.16
CA GLU A 20 -5.38 15.00 1.66
C GLU A 20 -4.26 14.94 0.60
N PRO A 21 -4.16 15.95 -0.27
CA PRO A 21 -3.02 16.07 -1.17
C PRO A 21 -1.68 16.10 -0.42
N GLY A 22 -0.79 15.18 -0.77
CA GLY A 22 0.50 14.99 -0.10
C GLY A 22 0.56 13.72 0.75
N ASP A 23 -0.59 13.12 1.07
CA ASP A 23 -0.63 11.88 1.82
C ASP A 23 -0.01 10.71 1.05
N LYS A 24 0.57 9.81 1.83
CA LYS A 24 1.21 8.60 1.31
C LYS A 24 0.64 7.35 1.96
N ILE A 25 0.28 6.38 1.12
CA ILE A 25 -0.19 5.05 1.50
C ILE A 25 0.92 4.04 1.26
N ASN A 26 1.33 3.37 2.34
CA ASN A 26 2.29 2.29 2.31
C ASN A 26 1.55 0.95 2.31
N PHE A 27 1.71 0.15 1.27
CA PHE A 27 1.28 -1.24 1.25
C PHE A 27 2.38 -2.14 1.79
N TYR A 28 2.00 -3.10 2.62
CA TYR A 28 2.94 -4.07 3.22
C TYR A 28 2.29 -5.44 3.37
N VAL A 29 3.10 -6.47 3.51
CA VAL A 29 2.61 -7.84 3.67
C VAL A 29 2.41 -8.14 5.15
N GLN A 30 1.20 -8.56 5.51
CA GLN A 30 0.88 -9.07 6.84
C GLN A 30 0.63 -10.58 6.75
N THR A 31 1.45 -11.37 7.45
CA THR A 31 1.23 -12.82 7.57
C THR A 31 0.06 -13.08 8.52
N TYR A 32 -0.92 -13.87 8.11
CA TYR A 32 -1.93 -14.36 9.05
C TYR A 32 -2.14 -15.87 8.92
N VAL A 33 -1.85 -16.55 10.03
CA VAL A 33 -2.10 -17.96 10.34
C VAL A 33 -1.18 -18.98 9.68
N HIS A 34 -0.30 -19.52 10.53
CA HIS A 34 0.41 -20.77 10.30
C HIS A 34 -0.50 -21.92 10.79
N THR A 35 -1.40 -22.39 9.92
CA THR A 35 -1.85 -23.79 10.04
C THR A 35 -0.81 -24.60 9.28
N GLY A 36 -0.21 -25.63 9.88
CA GLY A 36 0.99 -26.33 9.37
C GLY A 36 0.89 -26.98 7.98
N LEU A 37 -0.11 -26.64 7.18
CA LEU A 37 -0.34 -27.10 5.81
C LEU A 37 -0.28 -25.98 4.75
N HIS A 38 -0.54 -24.70 5.09
CA HIS A 38 -0.54 -23.58 4.13
C HIS A 38 -0.08 -22.25 4.77
N GLU A 39 0.70 -21.47 4.01
CA GLU A 39 1.03 -20.08 4.33
C GLU A 39 -0.01 -19.15 3.70
N HIS A 40 -0.60 -18.26 4.50
CA HIS A 40 -1.52 -17.22 4.03
C HIS A 40 -0.92 -15.84 4.28
N PHE A 41 -0.76 -15.09 3.21
CA PHE A 41 -0.32 -13.70 3.22
C PHE A 41 -1.50 -12.80 2.90
N THR A 42 -1.62 -11.72 3.64
CA THR A 42 -2.62 -10.69 3.41
C THR A 42 -1.90 -9.38 3.15
N THR A 43 -2.29 -8.65 2.12
CA THR A 43 -1.81 -7.27 1.94
C THR A 43 -2.55 -6.35 2.89
N ALA A 44 -1.79 -5.54 3.63
CA ALA A 44 -2.29 -4.48 4.49
C ALA A 44 -1.76 -3.12 3.99
N PHE A 45 -2.30 -2.04 4.54
CA PHE A 45 -1.82 -0.71 4.24
C PHE A 45 -1.88 0.21 5.47
N LYS A 46 -1.08 1.27 5.44
CA LYS A 46 -1.11 2.35 6.43
C LYS A 46 -0.83 3.70 5.77
N ILE A 47 -1.35 4.77 6.37
CA ILE A 47 -0.95 6.14 6.02
C ILE A 47 0.40 6.39 6.68
N GLU A 48 1.45 6.56 5.89
CA GLU A 48 2.82 6.71 6.38
C GLU A 48 3.60 7.70 5.48
N PRO A 49 3.90 8.91 5.99
CA PRO A 49 4.53 9.96 5.19
C PRO A 49 5.99 9.64 4.80
N HIS A 50 6.66 8.73 5.51
CA HIS A 50 8.05 8.36 5.27
C HIS A 50 8.16 7.12 4.40
N ASP A 51 8.64 7.31 3.18
CA ASP A 51 9.07 6.26 2.26
C ASP A 51 10.49 5.80 2.63
N ASN A 52 10.59 4.90 3.61
CA ASN A 52 11.84 4.28 4.06
C ASN A 52 12.38 3.29 3.01
N ASN A 53 12.82 3.80 1.87
CA ASN A 53 13.25 3.07 0.67
C ASN A 53 12.11 2.32 -0.03
N ALA A 54 11.28 3.07 -0.75
CA ALA A 54 10.26 2.52 -1.62
C ALA A 54 10.89 1.80 -2.84
N SER A 55 10.56 0.53 -3.05
CA SER A 55 10.96 -0.23 -4.24
C SER A 55 10.06 0.06 -5.44
N ALA A 56 8.80 0.40 -5.19
CA ALA A 56 7.84 0.84 -6.19
C ALA A 56 6.94 1.93 -5.61
N SER A 57 6.64 2.94 -6.41
CA SER A 57 5.70 4.00 -6.05
C SER A 57 4.94 4.51 -7.27
N VAL A 58 3.75 5.04 -7.03
CA VAL A 58 2.95 5.77 -8.01
C VAL A 58 2.22 6.92 -7.33
N THR A 59 2.25 8.10 -7.93
CA THR A 59 1.52 9.28 -7.44
C THR A 59 0.38 9.60 -8.39
N ILE A 60 -0.86 9.60 -7.89
CA ILE A 60 -2.06 9.89 -8.66
C ILE A 60 -2.90 10.91 -7.89
N ASP A 61 -3.21 12.04 -8.53
CA ASP A 61 -3.94 13.16 -7.92
C ASP A 61 -3.35 13.58 -6.55
N ARG A 62 -2.02 13.69 -6.52
CA ARG A 62 -1.22 14.10 -5.35
C ARG A 62 -1.28 13.16 -4.13
N ILE A 63 -1.82 11.94 -4.28
CA ILE A 63 -1.68 10.86 -3.29
C ILE A 63 -0.61 9.89 -3.80
N THR A 64 0.32 9.51 -2.94
CA THR A 64 1.39 8.57 -3.28
C THR A 64 1.12 7.20 -2.70
N PHE A 65 1.11 6.18 -3.54
CA PHE A 65 1.02 4.77 -3.13
C PHE A 65 2.38 4.13 -3.32
N TYR A 66 2.89 3.42 -2.32
CA TYR A 66 4.21 2.81 -2.40
C TYR A 66 4.30 1.49 -1.62
N ILE A 67 5.33 0.72 -1.94
CA ILE A 67 5.77 -0.49 -1.24
C ILE A 67 7.26 -0.33 -0.95
N ASN A 68 7.69 -0.70 0.26
CA ASN A 68 9.10 -0.69 0.64
C ASN A 68 9.85 -1.92 0.09
N GLU A 69 11.15 -1.80 -0.07
CA GLU A 69 12.02 -2.94 -0.46
C GLU A 69 11.86 -4.16 0.46
N SER A 70 11.58 -3.94 1.76
CA SER A 70 11.32 -5.02 2.73
C SER A 70 10.10 -5.89 2.41
N ASP A 71 9.18 -5.37 1.60
CA ASP A 71 7.87 -5.94 1.31
C ASP A 71 7.69 -6.20 -0.20
N GLU A 72 8.76 -6.18 -1.00
CA GLU A 72 8.71 -6.42 -2.46
C GLU A 72 8.63 -7.90 -2.86
N TRP A 73 8.97 -8.82 -1.95
CA TRP A 73 9.16 -10.26 -2.21
C TRP A 73 7.89 -11.03 -2.60
#